data_AF-A0A348Q1M3-F1
#
_entry.id   AF-A0A348Q1M3-F1
#
_cell.length_a   1.000
_cell.length_b   1.000
_cell.length_c   1.000
_cell.angle_alpha   90.00
_cell.angle_beta   90.00
_cell.angle_gamma   90.00
#
_symmetry.space_group_name_H-M   'P 1'
#
loop_
_entity.id
_entity.type
_entity.pdbx_description
1 polymer ?
#
loop_
_entity_poly.entity_id
_entity_poly.type
_entity_poly.pdbx_seq_one_letter_code
_entity_poly.pdbx_strand_id
1 'polypeptide(L)' 'HGFDEDLNQAMKNASLDMLHLLTEHQELSRNDAYSLMSVATDFGVTQVVDGTQGIHVKIDRGIFPEKGVVKDID' A
#
# COMPACT_ATOMS: atom_id res chain seq x y z
N HIS A 1 4.44 -3.94 2.01
CA HIS A 1 5.71 -3.58 2.70
C HIS A 1 6.81 -3.76 1.68
N GLY A 2 7.84 -2.93 1.69
CA GLY A 2 9.00 -3.10 0.82
C GLY A 2 10.27 -3.26 1.65
N PHE A 3 11.14 -4.17 1.22
CA PHE A 3 12.44 -4.41 1.82
C PHE A 3 13.51 -4.42 0.74
N ASP A 4 14.64 -3.79 1.02
CA ASP A 4 15.80 -3.73 0.14
C ASP A 4 17.03 -3.27 0.93
N GLU A 5 18.24 -3.38 0.36
CA GLU A 5 19.44 -2.79 0.96
C GLU A 5 19.46 -1.26 0.84
N ASP A 6 18.77 -0.72 -0.17
CA ASP A 6 18.56 0.72 -0.38
C ASP A 6 17.14 1.17 -0.01
N LEU A 7 17.03 2.21 0.82
CA LEU A 7 15.75 2.69 1.34
C LEU A 7 14.82 3.18 0.22
N ASN A 8 15.38 3.75 -0.85
CA ASN A 8 14.58 4.22 -1.98
C ASN A 8 14.01 3.04 -2.75
N GLN A 9 14.77 1.95 -2.89
CA GLN A 9 14.28 0.73 -3.52
C GLN A 9 13.24 0.03 -2.63
N ALA A 10 13.42 0.00 -1.31
CA ALA A 10 12.40 -0.45 -0.36
C ALA A 10 11.11 0.39 -0.46
N MET A 11 11.22 1.71 -0.56
CA MET A 11 10.10 2.64 -0.77
C MET A 11 9.38 2.38 -2.09
N LYS A 12 10.13 2.19 -3.17
CA LYS A 12 9.57 1.87 -4.50
C LYS A 12 8.81 0.55 -4.47
N ASN A 13 9.37 -0.50 -3.85
CA ASN A 13 8.71 -1.80 -3.72
C ASN A 13 7.41 -1.67 -2.92
N ALA A 14 7.45 -0.98 -1.76
CA ALA A 14 6.25 -0.72 -0.96
C ALA A 14 5.17 0.04 -1.75
N SER A 15 5.57 1.02 -2.56
CA SER A 15 4.66 1.80 -3.40
C SER A 15 4.02 0.95 -4.50
N LEU A 16 4.79 0.09 -5.16
CA LEU A 16 4.29 -0.80 -6.20
C LEU A 16 3.29 -1.84 -5.63
N ASP A 17 3.55 -2.37 -4.45
CA ASP A 17 2.63 -3.28 -3.77
C ASP A 17 1.29 -2.58 -3.42
N MET A 18 1.34 -1.36 -2.90
CA MET A 18 0.13 -0.60 -2.60
C MET A 18 -0.64 -0.24 -3.87
N LEU A 19 0.05 0.17 -4.92
CA LEU A 19 -0.56 0.41 -6.23
C LEU A 19 -1.29 -0.84 -6.72
N HIS A 20 -0.63 -2.00 -6.65
CA HIS A 20 -1.18 -3.28 -7.05
C HIS A 20 -2.45 -3.61 -6.26
N LEU A 21 -2.38 -3.49 -4.92
CA LEU A 21 -3.52 -3.69 -4.03
C LEU A 21 -4.72 -2.80 -4.37
N LEU A 22 -4.47 -1.51 -4.64
CA LEU A 22 -5.53 -0.57 -5.00
C LEU A 22 -6.13 -0.89 -6.37
N THR A 23 -5.31 -1.27 -7.34
CA THR A 23 -5.81 -1.64 -8.68
C THR A 23 -6.61 -2.94 -8.66
N GLU A 24 -6.19 -3.95 -7.90
CA GLU A 24 -6.87 -5.25 -7.85
C GLU A 24 -8.11 -5.25 -6.97
N HIS A 25 -8.01 -4.65 -5.78
CA HIS A 25 -9.09 -4.74 -4.82
C HIS A 25 -10.05 -3.56 -4.89
N GLN A 26 -9.57 -2.35 -5.21
CA GLN A 26 -10.44 -1.17 -5.29
C GLN A 26 -10.79 -0.79 -6.73
N GLU A 27 -10.36 -1.60 -7.71
CA GLU A 27 -10.66 -1.43 -9.14
C GLU A 27 -10.26 -0.05 -9.70
N LEU A 28 -9.31 0.61 -9.04
CA LEU A 28 -8.80 1.90 -9.48
C LEU A 28 -7.90 1.73 -10.70
N SER A 29 -7.96 2.68 -11.63
CA SER A 29 -6.94 2.75 -12.68
C SER A 29 -5.57 3.01 -12.03
N ARG A 30 -4.48 2.62 -12.71
CA ARG A 30 -3.13 2.89 -12.19
C ARG A 30 -2.92 4.39 -11.91
N ASN A 31 -3.44 5.26 -12.77
CA ASN A 31 -3.29 6.71 -12.61
C ASN A 31 -4.07 7.25 -11.39
N ASP A 32 -5.30 6.75 -11.18
CA ASP A 32 -6.12 7.17 -10.03
C ASP A 32 -5.53 6.63 -8.73
N ALA A 33 -5.07 5.38 -8.71
CA ALA A 33 -4.40 4.79 -7.57
C ALA A 33 -3.11 5.55 -7.22
N TYR A 34 -2.26 5.88 -8.20
CA TYR A 34 -1.07 6.71 -7.96
C TYR A 34 -1.43 8.09 -7.41
N SER A 35 -2.44 8.74 -7.98
CA SER A 35 -2.90 10.06 -7.53
C SER A 35 -3.44 10.00 -6.10
N LEU A 36 -4.24 8.99 -5.78
CA LEU A 36 -4.77 8.76 -4.44
C LEU A 36 -3.64 8.51 -3.43
N MET A 37 -2.68 7.65 -3.77
CA MET A 37 -1.53 7.37 -2.90
C MET A 37 -0.76 8.65 -2.55
N SER A 38 -0.58 9.57 -3.50
CA SER A 38 0.15 10.82 -3.28
C SER A 38 -0.43 11.72 -2.18
N VAL A 39 -1.72 11.56 -1.85
CA VAL A 39 -2.43 12.40 -0.87
C VAL A 39 -2.98 11.63 0.33
N ALA A 40 -3.21 10.33 0.20
CA ALA A 40 -3.94 9.52 1.19
C ALA A 40 -3.12 8.37 1.79
N THR A 41 -1.90 8.13 1.32
CA THR A 41 -1.00 7.14 1.95
C THR A 41 0.05 7.78 2.84
N ASP A 42 0.37 7.08 3.92
CA ASP A 42 1.55 7.36 4.73
C ASP A 42 2.58 6.26 4.51
N PHE A 43 3.84 6.67 4.30
CA PHE A 43 4.98 5.77 4.24
C PHE A 43 5.85 5.96 5.48
N GLY A 44 6.20 4.85 6.13
CA GLY A 44 7.02 4.86 7.33
C GLY A 44 8.17 3.87 7.24
N VAL A 45 9.34 4.30 7.72
CA VAL A 45 10.49 3.42 7.88
C VAL A 45 10.21 2.42 8.99
N THR A 46 10.32 1.12 8.69
CA THR A 46 10.18 0.04 9.68
C THR A 46 11.51 -0.34 10.30
N GLN A 47 12.58 -0.44 9.49
CA GLN A 47 13.92 -0.78 9.96
C GLN A 47 15.00 -0.25 9.02
N VAL A 48 16.20 -0.02 9.56
CA VAL A 48 17.40 0.42 8.82
C VAL A 48 18.66 -0.24 9.37
N VAL A 49 18.55 -1.47 9.87
CA VAL A 49 19.64 -2.18 10.55
C VAL A 49 20.23 -3.28 9.67
N ASP A 50 21.52 -3.54 9.84
CA ASP A 50 22.25 -4.69 9.28
C ASP A 50 22.06 -4.89 7.76
N GLY A 51 22.06 -3.79 7.01
CA GLY A 51 21.97 -3.80 5.55
C GLY A 51 20.57 -4.12 5.00
N THR A 52 19.57 -4.44 5.82
CA THR A 52 18.18 -4.57 5.36
C THR A 52 17.37 -3.37 5.79
N GLN A 53 16.86 -2.62 4.82
CA GLN A 53 16.06 -1.43 5.01
C GLN A 53 14.60 -1.73 4.66
N GLY A 54 13.67 -1.19 5.43
CA GLY A 54 12.26 -1.54 5.35
C GLY A 54 11.34 -0.32 5.36
N ILE A 55 10.33 -0.36 4.49
CA ILE A 55 9.25 0.63 4.42
C ILE A 55 7.91 -0.09 4.55
N HIS A 56 7.04 0.45 5.40
CA HIS A 56 5.62 0.14 5.39
C HIS A 56 4.85 1.29 4.77
N VAL A 57 3.71 0.95 4.18
CA VAL A 57 2.76 1.89 3.59
C VAL A 57 1.38 1.57 4.14
N LYS A 58 0.65 2.60 4.54
CA LYS A 58 -0.72 2.48 5.03
C LYS A 58 -1.63 3.46 4.31
N ILE A 59 -2.89 3.08 4.21
CA ILE A 59 -3.99 3.92 3.72
C ILE A 59 -5.17 3.69 4.66
N ASP A 60 -5.90 4.75 4.99
CA ASP A 60 -7.11 4.62 5.79
C ASP A 60 -8.15 3.83 5.00
N ARG A 61 -8.70 2.76 5.58
CA ARG A 61 -9.73 1.94 4.93
C ARG A 61 -11.06 2.68 4.83
N GLY A 62 -11.31 3.66 5.71
CA GLY A 62 -12.54 4.44 5.74
C GLY A 62 -12.75 5.37 4.54
N ILE A 63 -11.72 5.59 3.72
CA ILE A 63 -11.85 6.37 2.48
C ILE A 63 -12.49 5.56 1.35
N PHE A 64 -12.57 4.23 1.50
CA PHE A 64 -13.20 3.34 0.53
C PHE A 64 -14.63 3.02 0.95
N PRO A 65 -15.54 2.78 0.00
CA PRO A 65 -16.87 2.26 0.31
C PRO A 65 -16.79 0.94 1.08
N GLU A 66 -17.73 0.70 2.00
CA GLU A 66 -17.86 -0.61 2.65
C GLU A 66 -18.04 -1.70 1.60
N LYS A 67 -17.16 -2.70 1.62
CA LYS A 67 -17.37 -3.92 0.83
C LYS A 67 -18.33 -4.80 1.62
N GLY A 68 -19.43 -5.18 0.96
CA GLY A 68 -20.56 -5.85 1.61
C GLY A 68 -20.16 -7.05 2.47
N VAL A 69 -21.02 -7.38 3.43
CA VAL A 69 -20.84 -8.51 4.33
C VAL A 69 -21.23 -9.79 3.60
N VAL A 70 -20.34 -10.79 3.52
CA VAL A 70 -20.72 -12.15 3.11
C VAL A 70 -21.61 -12.69 4.22
N LYS A 71 -22.90 -12.85 3.95
CA LYS A 71 -23.81 -13.57 4.84
C LYS A 71 -23.66 -15.04 4.51
N ASP A 72 -23.03 -15.80 5.41
CA ASP A 72 -23.16 -17.24 5.39
C ASP A 72 -24.65 -17.57 5.55
N ILE A 73 -25.19 -18.35 4.62
CA ILE A 73 -26.54 -18.88 4.69
C ILE A 73 -26.43 -20.12 5.58
N ASP A 74 -27.03 -20.07 6.76
CA ASP A 74 -27.13 -21.20 7.71
C ASP A 74 -27.65 -22.49 7.03
#